data_AF-A0A9D6DGY4-F1
#
_entry.id   AF-A0A9D6DGY4-F1
#
_cell.length_a   1.000
_cell.length_b   1.000
_cell.length_c   1.000
_cell.angle_alpha   90.00
_cell.angle_beta   90.00
_cell.angle_gamma   90.00
#
_symmetry.space_group_name_H-M   'P 1'
#
loop_
_entity.id
_entity.type
_entity.pdbx_description
1 polymer ?
#
loop_
_entity_poly.entity_id
_entity_poly.type
_entity_poly.pdbx_seq_one_letter_code
_entity_poly.pdbx_strand_id
1 'polypeptide(L)' 'MILTGGEWVVEALRAEGVRHVFGIPGVHNLAIYDALLRQSAVTHVLARHEAGAAFMADGYARASGEPGVVL' A
#
# COMPACT_ATOMS: atom_id res chain seq x y z
N MET A 1 -0.04 -23.29 -1.92
CA MET A 1 -1.08 -22.71 -1.06
C MET A 1 -1.88 -21.72 -1.88
N ILE A 2 -3.19 -21.60 -1.63
CA ILE A 2 -4.04 -20.61 -2.32
C ILE A 2 -3.94 -19.30 -1.54
N LEU A 3 -3.53 -18.21 -2.22
CA LEU A 3 -3.49 -16.87 -1.64
C LEU A 3 -4.90 -16.25 -1.64
N THR A 4 -5.18 -15.44 -0.62
CA THR A 4 -6.37 -14.57 -0.56
C THR A 4 -6.25 -13.41 -1.54
N GLY A 5 -7.36 -12.72 -1.81
CA GLY A 5 -7.36 -11.54 -2.68
C GLY A 5 -6.44 -10.42 -2.17
N GLY A 6 -6.40 -10.18 -0.85
CA GLY A 6 -5.51 -9.19 -0.26
C GLY A 6 -4.03 -9.55 -0.42
N GLU A 7 -3.68 -10.83 -0.24
CA GLU A 7 -2.31 -11.31 -0.46
C GLU A 7 -1.89 -11.19 -1.93
N TRP A 8 -2.79 -11.47 -2.88
CA TRP A 8 -2.50 -11.24 -4.30
C TRP A 8 -2.25 -9.77 -4.64
N VAL A 9 -2.94 -8.83 -3.98
CA VAL A 9 -2.66 -7.40 -4.14
C VAL A 9 -1.25 -7.05 -3.63
N VAL A 10 -0.85 -7.56 -2.47
CA VAL A 10 0.49 -7.30 -1.91
C VAL A 10 1.59 -7.94 -2.78
N GLU A 11 1.38 -9.14 -3.30
CA GLU A 11 2.32 -9.79 -4.23
C GLU A 11 2.44 -9.02 -5.55
N ALA A 12 1.33 -8.49 -6.08
CA ALA A 12 1.37 -7.64 -7.28
C ALA A 12 2.15 -6.35 -7.02
N LEU A 13 1.91 -5.66 -5.90
CA LEU A 13 2.66 -4.46 -5.51
C LEU A 13 4.16 -4.77 -5.39
N ARG A 14 4.52 -5.87 -4.74
CA ARG A 14 5.91 -6.33 -4.62
C ARG A 14 6.53 -6.60 -6.00
N ALA A 15 5.81 -7.28 -6.88
CA ALA A 15 6.29 -7.63 -8.22
C ALA A 15 6.56 -6.40 -9.09
N GLU A 16 5.74 -5.35 -8.94
CA GLU A 16 5.93 -4.04 -9.57
C GLU A 16 7.00 -3.18 -8.89
N GLY A 17 7.70 -3.72 -7.87
CA GLY A 17 8.78 -3.02 -7.16
C GLY A 17 8.28 -1.94 -6.19
N VAL A 18 7.01 -1.93 -5.82
CA VAL A 18 6.45 -0.99 -4.85
C VAL A 18 7.00 -1.28 -3.47
N ARG A 19 7.61 -0.28 -2.83
CA ARG A 19 8.19 -0.38 -1.49
C ARG A 19 7.33 0.23 -0.40
N HIS A 20 6.53 1.25 -0.76
CA HIS A 20 5.72 2.03 0.18
C HIS A 20 4.30 2.21 -0.35
N VAL A 21 3.32 2.06 0.53
CA VAL A 21 1.91 2.39 0.28
C VAL A 21 1.38 3.34 1.35
N PHE A 22 0.58 4.31 0.95
CA PHE A 22 0.03 5.34 1.83
C PHE A 22 -1.49 5.17 1.91
N GLY A 23 -2.08 5.26 3.09
CA GLY A 23 -3.54 5.08 3.16
C GLY A 23 -4.07 4.90 4.56
N ILE A 24 -5.36 4.61 4.64
CA ILE A 24 -6.09 4.38 5.89
C ILE A 24 -6.91 3.08 5.79
N PRO A 25 -6.85 2.23 6.82
CA PRO A 25 -7.75 1.08 6.90
C PRO A 25 -9.22 1.51 6.97
N GLY A 26 -10.02 0.92 6.10
CA GLY A 26 -11.47 1.04 6.04
C GLY A 26 -12.11 -0.32 5.75
N VAL A 27 -13.38 -0.48 6.09
CA VAL A 27 -14.10 -1.77 6.00
C VAL A 27 -13.97 -2.46 4.64
N HIS A 28 -13.81 -1.70 3.56
CA HIS A 28 -13.72 -2.22 2.19
C HIS A 28 -12.29 -2.61 1.75
N ASN A 29 -11.24 -2.15 2.44
CA ASN A 29 -9.84 -2.48 2.10
C ASN A 29 -9.12 -3.25 3.23
N LEU A 30 -9.82 -3.63 4.31
CA LEU A 30 -9.27 -4.37 5.45
C LEU A 30 -8.53 -5.65 5.06
N ALA A 31 -8.99 -6.38 4.03
CA ALA A 31 -8.32 -7.59 3.56
C ALA A 31 -6.91 -7.33 3.01
N ILE A 32 -6.68 -6.16 2.38
CA ILE A 32 -5.36 -5.74 1.90
C ILE A 32 -4.48 -5.36 3.11
N TYR A 33 -5.04 -4.65 4.09
CA TYR A 33 -4.33 -4.31 5.33
C TYR A 33 -3.92 -5.52 6.15
N ASP A 34 -4.80 -6.52 6.27
CA ASP A 34 -4.48 -7.80 6.91
C ASP A 34 -3.32 -8.51 6.20
N ALA A 35 -3.30 -8.50 4.86
CA ALA A 35 -2.18 -9.04 4.08
C ALA A 35 -0.88 -8.25 4.27
N LEU A 36 -0.94 -6.91 4.27
CA LEU A 36 0.22 -6.03 4.52
C LEU A 36 0.80 -6.24 5.92
N LEU A 37 -0.02 -6.53 6.93
CA LEU A 37 0.46 -6.83 8.28
C LEU A 37 1.18 -8.18 8.38
N ARG A 38 0.83 -9.14 7.51
CA ARG A 38 1.42 -10.50 7.50
C ARG A 38 2.68 -10.60 6.64
N GLN A 39 2.93 -9.64 5.76
CA GLN A 39 4.04 -9.67 4.81
C GLN A 39 4.93 -8.44 4.98
N SER A 40 6.25 -8.63 5.02
CA SER A 40 7.22 -7.52 5.15
C SER A 40 7.69 -6.93 3.82
N ALA A 41 7.06 -7.30 2.69
CA ALA A 41 7.51 -6.90 1.36
C ALA A 41 7.19 -5.45 1.00
N VAL A 42 6.09 -4.90 1.55
CA VAL A 42 5.61 -3.54 1.27
C VAL A 42 5.35 -2.84 2.60
N THR A 43 5.91 -1.64 2.78
CA THR A 43 5.71 -0.87 4.01
C THR A 43 4.46 0.00 3.89
N HIS A 44 3.48 -0.19 4.77
CA HIS A 44 2.35 0.74 4.88
C HIS A 44 2.72 1.94 5.76
N VAL A 45 2.41 3.13 5.25
CA VAL A 45 2.49 4.39 5.98
C VAL A 45 1.08 4.90 6.25
N LEU A 46 0.69 4.87 7.52
CA LEU A 46 -0.64 5.28 7.97
C LEU A 46 -0.84 6.78 7.81
N ALA A 47 -1.88 7.17 7.07
CA ALA A 47 -2.37 8.53 7.00
C ALA A 47 -3.50 8.78 8.01
N ARG A 48 -3.87 10.05 8.19
CA ARG A 48 -5.01 10.47 9.04
C ARG A 48 -6.23 10.90 8.22
N HIS A 49 -6.02 11.23 6.95
CA HIS A 49 -7.08 11.49 5.97
C HIS A 49 -6.63 11.01 4.58
N GLU A 50 -7.56 10.53 3.76
CA GLU A 50 -7.31 9.92 2.45
C GLU A 50 -6.70 10.94 1.47
N ALA A 51 -7.19 12.19 1.49
CA ALA A 51 -6.55 13.27 0.71
C ALA A 51 -5.10 13.51 1.15
N GLY A 52 -4.79 13.34 2.43
CA GLY A 52 -3.42 13.40 2.94
C GLY A 52 -2.57 12.24 2.41
N ALA A 53 -3.11 11.02 2.40
CA ALA A 53 -2.45 9.86 1.82
C ALA A 53 -2.11 10.06 0.33
N ALA A 54 -3.03 10.65 -0.44
CA ALA A 54 -2.81 10.98 -1.85
C ALA A 54 -1.65 11.98 -2.02
N PHE A 55 -1.59 13.04 -1.22
CA PHE A 55 -0.47 13.99 -1.26
C PHE A 55 0.85 13.36 -0.80
N MET A 56 0.82 12.44 0.17
CA MET A 56 2.00 11.69 0.59
C MET A 56 2.54 10.82 -0.56
N ALA A 57 1.66 10.11 -1.27
CA ALA A 57 2.03 9.31 -2.43
C ALA A 57 2.61 10.15 -3.59
N ASP A 58 1.98 11.29 -3.92
CA ASP A 58 2.50 12.23 -4.93
C ASP A 58 3.86 12.80 -4.52
N GLY A 59 4.01 13.20 -3.26
CA GLY A 59 5.29 13.69 -2.71
C GLY A 59 6.38 12.63 -2.77
N TYR A 60 6.07 11.38 -2.38
CA TYR A 60 6.99 10.25 -2.48
C TYR A 60 7.43 10.04 -3.93
N ALA A 61 6.50 10.06 -4.88
CA ALA A 61 6.81 9.85 -6.29
C ALA A 61 7.76 10.93 -6.84
N ARG A 62 7.49 12.20 -6.53
CA ARG A 62 8.33 13.34 -6.96
C ARG A 62 9.73 13.30 -6.34
N ALA A 63 9.83 12.91 -5.08
CA ALA A 63 11.10 12.93 -4.34
C ALA A 63 11.98 11.71 -4.64
N SER A 64 11.40 10.55 -4.88
CA SER A 64 12.12 9.29 -5.07
C SER A 64 12.31 8.90 -6.54
N GLY A 65 11.45 9.38 -7.44
CA GLY A 65 11.36 8.87 -8.81
C GLY A 65 10.69 7.49 -8.94
N GLU A 66 10.22 6.92 -7.83
CA GLU A 66 9.47 5.65 -7.79
C GLU A 66 7.95 5.89 -7.84
N PRO A 67 7.13 4.88 -8.18
CA PRO A 67 5.68 5.01 -8.12
C PRO A 67 5.17 5.34 -6.70
N GLY A 68 4.32 6.37 -6.60
CA GLY A 68 3.55 6.66 -5.40
C GLY A 68 2.24 5.90 -5.40
N VAL A 69 1.99 5.08 -4.38
CA VAL A 69 0.80 4.21 -4.31
C VAL A 69 -0.07 4.56 -3.11
N VAL A 70 -1.37 4.75 -3.36
CA VAL A 70 -2.38 5.04 -2.34
C VAL A 70 -3.40 3.90 -2.24
N LEU A 71 -3.84 3.59 -1.01
CA LEU A 71 -4.83 2.54 -0.68
C LEU A 71 -6.03 3.08 0.09
#